data_AF-A0A842VBV6-F1
#
_entry.id   AF-A0A842VBV6-F1
#
_cell.length_a   1.000
_cell.length_b   1.000
_cell.length_c   1.000
_cell.angle_alpha   90.00
_cell.angle_beta   90.00
_cell.angle_gamma   90.00
#
_symmetry.space_group_name_H-M   'P 1'
#
loop_
_entity.id
_entity.type
_entity.pdbx_description
1 polymer ?
#
loop_
_entity_poly.entity_id
_entity_poly.type
_entity_poly.pdbx_seq_one_letter_code
_entity_poly.pdbx_strand_id
1 'polypeptide(L)'
;MNLEERLGSKVRLEGIAQDAKGGAVLITNDREVIYVKDLDSWDSKVLGEKVTLEGFLKKEKFIPDPRVDEDGAISAGAIGEQYILETYEIL
;
A
#
# COMPACT_ATOMS: atom_id res chain seq x y z
N MET A 1 12.84 -8.31 -2.54
CA MET A 1 13.04 -7.61 -3.83
C MET A 1 13.46 -6.18 -3.50
N ASN A 2 14.34 -5.52 -4.26
CA ASN A 2 14.63 -4.09 -3.99
C ASN A 2 13.57 -3.20 -4.66
N LEU A 3 12.64 -2.65 -3.87
CA LEU A 3 11.55 -1.78 -4.38
C LEU A 3 12.07 -0.43 -4.90
N GLU A 4 13.11 0.12 -4.26
CA GLU A 4 13.68 1.43 -4.61
C GLU A 4 14.21 1.47 -6.04
N GLU A 5 14.88 0.40 -6.47
CA GLU A 5 15.41 0.26 -7.84
C GLU A 5 14.32 0.11 -8.91
N ARG A 6 13.07 -0.08 -8.50
CA ARG A 6 11.92 -0.35 -9.38
C ARG A 6 10.91 0.80 -9.39
N LEU A 7 11.15 1.87 -8.64
CA LEU A 7 10.29 3.04 -8.64
C LEU A 7 10.19 3.63 -10.05
N GLY A 8 8.96 4.00 -10.43
CA GLY A 8 8.66 4.54 -11.76
C GLY A 8 8.66 3.50 -12.88
N SER A 9 8.53 2.21 -12.55
CA SER A 9 8.42 1.13 -13.53
C SER A 9 7.21 0.22 -13.28
N LYS A 10 6.79 -0.51 -14.32
CA LYS A 10 5.80 -1.57 -14.19
C LYS A 10 6.44 -2.77 -13.51
N VAL A 11 5.83 -3.25 -12.44
CA VAL A 11 6.30 -4.38 -11.63
C VAL A 11 5.21 -5.43 -11.50
N ARG A 12 5.64 -6.66 -11.23
CA ARG A 12 4.76 -7.76 -10.83
C ARG A 12 5.12 -8.14 -9.39
N LEU A 13 4.17 -8.00 -8.48
CA LEU A 13 4.34 -8.23 -7.05
C LEU A 13 3.46 -9.39 -6.61
N GLU A 14 3.99 -10.21 -5.72
CA GLU A 14 3.27 -11.31 -5.10
C GLU A 14 3.23 -11.08 -3.59
N GLY A 15 2.06 -11.27 -2.99
CA GLY A 15 1.88 -11.05 -1.55
C GLY A 15 0.51 -11.47 -1.06
N ILE A 16 0.23 -11.15 0.20
CA ILE A 16 -1.07 -11.39 0.83
C ILE A 16 -1.90 -10.11 0.74
N ALA A 17 -3.13 -10.23 0.23
CA ALA A 17 -4.10 -9.14 0.22
C ALA A 17 -4.60 -8.88 1.64
N GLN A 18 -4.40 -7.66 2.14
CA GLN A 18 -4.82 -7.22 3.47
C GLN A 18 -5.38 -5.80 3.43
N ASP A 19 -6.16 -5.43 4.43
CA ASP A 19 -6.64 -4.05 4.59
C ASP A 19 -5.90 -3.37 5.76
N ALA A 20 -5.38 -2.19 5.50
CA ALA A 20 -4.84 -1.29 6.50
C ALA A 20 -5.82 -0.14 6.74
N LYS A 21 -5.60 0.65 7.80
CA LYS A 21 -6.42 1.82 8.08
C LYS A 21 -6.45 2.84 6.91
N GLY A 22 -5.37 2.88 6.12
CA GLY A 22 -5.23 3.76 4.97
C GLY A 22 -5.76 3.20 3.65
N GLY A 23 -6.30 1.98 3.63
CA GLY A 23 -6.81 1.33 2.42
C GLY A 23 -6.28 -0.10 2.22
N ALA A 24 -6.57 -0.67 1.06
CA ALA A 24 -6.10 -2.00 0.67
C ALA A 24 -4.58 -2.00 0.44
N VAL A 25 -3.93 -3.05 0.93
CA VAL A 25 -2.49 -3.26 0.80
C VAL A 25 -2.18 -4.67 0.30
N LEU A 26 -1.03 -4.79 -0.36
CA LEU A 26 -0.35 -6.05 -0.59
C LEU A 26 0.83 -6.15 0.38
N ILE A 27 0.87 -7.21 1.18
CA ILE A 27 2.02 -7.52 2.04
C ILE A 27 2.87 -8.56 1.31
N THR A 28 4.05 -8.17 0.84
CA THR A 28 4.95 -9.07 0.11
C THR A 28 5.66 -10.04 1.05
N ASN A 29 6.31 -11.06 0.49
CA ASN A 29 7.03 -12.07 1.26
C ASN A 29 8.18 -11.50 2.13
N ASP A 30 8.77 -10.38 1.72
CA ASP A 30 9.78 -9.62 2.48
C ASP A 30 9.18 -8.64 3.50
N ARG A 31 7.85 -8.71 3.72
CA ARG A 31 7.08 -7.88 4.67
C ARG A 31 7.03 -6.40 4.33
N GLU A 32 7.33 -6.04 3.08
CA GLU A 32 7.05 -4.70 2.58
C GLU A 32 5.53 -4.53 2.42
N VAL A 33 5.05 -3.32 2.71
CA VAL A 33 3.63 -2.96 2.60
C VAL A 33 3.49 -2.03 1.40
N ILE A 34 2.73 -2.47 0.40
CA ILE A 34 2.42 -1.68 -0.79
C ILE A 34 0.94 -1.35 -0.79
N TYR A 35 0.60 -0.07 -0.75
CA TYR A 35 -0.77 0.39 -0.91
C TYR A 35 -1.23 0.21 -2.35
N VAL A 36 -2.45 -0.29 -2.52
CA VAL A 36 -3.08 -0.41 -3.83
C VAL A 36 -3.89 0.85 -4.08
N LYS A 37 -3.46 1.67 -5.04
CA LYS A 37 -4.08 2.98 -5.28
C LYS A 37 -5.54 2.81 -5.69
N ASP A 38 -6.38 3.70 -5.17
CA ASP A 38 -7.82 3.75 -5.45
C ASP A 38 -8.59 2.47 -5.06
N LEU A 39 -8.03 1.65 -4.17
CA LEU A 39 -8.69 0.50 -3.57
C LEU A 39 -8.80 0.69 -2.06
N ASP A 40 -10.00 0.98 -1.57
CA ASP A 40 -10.26 1.20 -0.15
C ASP A 40 -10.17 -0.10 0.67
N SER A 41 -10.63 -1.22 0.11
CA SER A 41 -10.61 -2.52 0.77
C SER A 41 -10.65 -3.66 -0.26
N TRP A 42 -10.06 -4.80 0.06
CA TRP A 42 -10.21 -6.01 -0.75
C TRP A 42 -11.62 -6.60 -0.66
N ASP A 43 -12.05 -7.29 -1.72
CA ASP A 43 -13.23 -8.15 -1.63
C ASP A 43 -12.98 -9.26 -0.61
N SER A 44 -13.99 -9.60 0.19
CA SER A 44 -13.95 -10.66 1.21
C SER A 44 -13.43 -12.03 0.71
N LYS A 45 -13.56 -12.33 -0.58
CA LYS A 45 -13.07 -13.57 -1.21
C LYS A 45 -11.58 -13.55 -1.50
N VAL A 46 -10.98 -12.35 -1.53
CA VAL A 46 -9.56 -12.12 -1.84
C VAL A 46 -8.81 -11.71 -0.58
N LEU A 47 -9.49 -11.07 0.39
CA LEU A 47 -8.90 -10.67 1.66
C LEU A 47 -8.30 -11.87 2.41
N GLY A 48 -7.02 -11.78 2.76
CA GLY A 48 -6.25 -12.84 3.40
C GLY A 48 -5.63 -13.86 2.43
N GLU A 49 -6.00 -13.81 1.15
CA GLU A 49 -5.47 -14.71 0.13
C GLU A 49 -4.16 -14.21 -0.46
N LYS A 50 -3.40 -15.16 -1.01
CA LYS A 50 -2.19 -14.86 -1.77
C LYS A 50 -2.57 -14.43 -3.18
N VAL A 51 -2.15 -13.25 -3.60
CA VAL A 51 -2.44 -12.69 -4.92
C VAL A 51 -1.17 -12.22 -5.62
N THR A 52 -1.25 -12.12 -6.94
CA THR A 52 -0.24 -11.48 -7.77
C THR A 52 -0.86 -10.24 -8.42
N LEU A 53 -0.20 -9.10 -8.25
CA LEU A 53 -0.60 -7.84 -8.89
C LEU A 53 0.46 -7.43 -9.90
N GLU A 54 0.03 -6.87 -11.02
CA GLU A 54 0.89 -6.14 -11.94
C GLU A 54 0.46 -4.67 -11.96
N GLY A 55 1.40 -3.73 -11.83
CA GLY A 55 1.09 -2.30 -11.80
C GLY A 55 2.33 -1.42 -11.79
N PHE A 56 2.16 -0.10 -11.72
CA PHE A 56 3.27 0.86 -11.67
C PHE A 56 3.65 1.18 -10.22
N LEU A 57 4.90 0.90 -9.86
CA LEU A 57 5.38 1.13 -8.49
C LEU A 57 5.83 2.58 -8.31
N LYS A 58 5.34 3.22 -7.24
CA LYS A 58 5.73 4.55 -6.80
C LYS A 58 6.04 4.57 -5.31
N LYS A 59 6.70 5.64 -4.89
CA LYS A 59 6.86 6.02 -3.50
C LYS A 59 6.44 7.48 -3.38
N GLU A 60 5.40 7.73 -2.61
CA GLU A 60 4.85 9.08 -2.43
C GLU A 60 4.16 9.23 -1.07
N LYS A 61 3.88 10.48 -0.69
CA LYS A 61 3.10 10.78 0.49
C LYS A 61 1.63 10.38 0.27
N PHE A 62 1.25 9.21 0.78
CA PHE A 62 -0.11 8.67 0.63
C PHE A 62 -0.97 8.96 1.85
N ILE A 63 -0.46 8.61 3.02
CA ILE A 63 -1.16 8.80 4.29
C ILE A 63 -0.75 10.17 4.84
N PRO A 64 -1.70 11.04 5.23
CA PRO A 64 -1.39 12.32 5.85
C PRO A 64 -0.48 12.15 7.06
N ASP A 65 0.37 13.14 7.30
CA ASP A 65 1.12 13.20 8.56
C ASP A 65 0.14 13.31 9.74
N PRO A 66 0.45 12.66 10.87
CA PRO A 66 -0.34 12.84 12.08
C PRO A 66 -0.29 14.31 12.51
N ARG A 67 -1.43 14.85 12.91
CA ARG A 67 -1.58 16.21 13.43
C ARG A 67 -1.91 16.14 14.91
N VAL A 68 -1.42 17.13 15.66
CA VAL A 68 -1.77 17.33 17.06
C VAL A 68 -2.67 18.54 17.16
N ASP A 69 -3.82 18.41 17.81
CA ASP A 69 -4.74 19.53 18.03
C ASP A 69 -4.41 20.31 19.32
N GLU A 70 -5.22 21.34 19.61
CA GLU A 70 -5.03 22.23 20.77
C GLU A 70 -5.15 21.51 22.12
N ASP A 71 -5.87 20.40 22.16
CA ASP A 71 -6.07 19.57 23.36
C ASP A 71 -5.01 18.45 23.49
N GLY A 72 -4.09 18.35 22.52
CA GLY A 72 -3.03 17.35 22.50
C GLY A 72 -3.44 15.99 21.91
N ALA A 73 -4.60 15.88 21.29
CA ALA A 73 -5.01 14.65 20.61
C ALA A 73 -4.23 14.49 19.30
N ILE A 74 -3.84 13.24 18.99
CA ILE A 74 -3.04 12.92 17.79
C ILE A 74 -3.92 12.22 16.76
N SER A 75 -4.02 12.80 15.56
CA SER A 75 -4.73 12.18 14.45
C SER A 75 -4.02 10.92 13.96
N ALA A 76 -4.79 9.97 13.43
CA ALA A 76 -4.20 8.87 12.69
C ALA A 76 -3.50 9.40 11.44
N GLY A 77 -2.30 8.89 11.19
CA GLY A 77 -1.46 9.29 10.07
C GLY A 77 -0.20 8.42 10.03
N ALA A 78 0.65 8.66 9.04
CA ALA A 78 1.96 8.02 8.97
C ALA A 78 3.00 9.07 8.58
N ILE A 79 4.16 9.04 9.20
CA ILE A 79 5.29 9.90 8.84
C ILE A 79 6.01 9.30 7.64
N GLY A 80 6.50 10.14 6.72
CA GLY A 80 7.21 9.71 5.52
C GLY A 80 6.28 9.27 4.40
N GLU A 81 6.89 8.63 3.39
CA GLU A 81 6.23 8.18 2.17
C GLU A 81 5.90 6.69 2.22
N GLN A 82 4.95 6.26 1.40
CA GLN A 82 4.51 4.89 1.29
C GLN A 82 4.78 4.37 -0.12
N TYR A 83 5.04 3.07 -0.23
CA TYR A 83 5.01 2.41 -1.53
C TYR A 83 3.56 2.28 -2.00
N ILE A 84 3.33 2.60 -3.27
CA ILE A 84 2.03 2.54 -3.91
C ILE A 84 2.14 1.78 -5.23
N LEU A 85 1.17 0.93 -5.50
CA LEU A 85 0.95 0.33 -6.80
C LEU A 85 -0.22 1.05 -7.49
N GLU A 86 0.09 1.77 -8.57
CA GLU A 86 -0.92 2.41 -9.43
C GLU A 86 -1.27 1.52 -10.61
N THR A 87 -2.44 1.76 -11.21
CA THR A 87 -2.86 1.17 -12.49
C THR A 87 -2.64 -0.35 -12.49
N TYR A 88 -3.28 -1.02 -11.52
CA TYR A 88 -3.01 -2.42 -11.22
C TYR A 88 -4.03 -3.37 -11.84
N GLU A 89 -3.60 -4.60 -12.08
CA GLU A 89 -4.42 -5.73 -12.46
C GLU A 89 -4.08 -6.93 -11.57
N ILE A 90 -5.11 -7.69 -11.18
CA ILE A 90 -4.94 -8.97 -10.49
C ILE A 90 -4.73 -10.04 -11.56
N LEU A 91 -3.66 -10.84 -11.42
CA LEU A 91 -3.31 -11.93 -12.33
C LEU A 91 -3.81 -13.29 -11.84
#